data_AF-A0A1Q6JUQ2-F1
#
_entry.id   AF-A0A1Q6JUQ2-F1
#
_cell.length_a   1.000
_cell.length_b   1.000
_cell.length_c   1.000
_cell.angle_alpha   90.00
_cell.angle_beta   90.00
_cell.angle_gamma   90.00
#
_symmetry.space_group_name_H-M   'P 1'
#
loop_
_entity.id
_entity.type
_entity.pdbx_description
1 polymer ?
#
loop_
_entity_poly.entity_id
_entity_poly.type
_entity_poly.pdbx_seq_one_letter_code
_entity_poly.pdbx_strand_id
1 'polypeptide(L)'
;MVEKLKLQDFDILGILELKDIQGIEKFVTPIKDEEGRTKSYLSRSKEYYNVKTMSELAICREELQHLLTRECSKRNFVILENMLNCSGKVYFKNFEKYIKYKVQGKDTRNQLIQLIQAQKCLEEDMRNILTLLQGNSCIEVDLDNRLPGGDKNSEQRPIEMDNKAILYMFAKSLSQAKDPDKVEVVTPGYGGIYIGPMLKAMYGYDYTNLLKSKYVEEAEKLDHVDVRELTSSQRPFEEGKKVLLLDDNVGTGATLKETKETLEKAGVNNIKMGAVQFNWRNYYRVSVGDKKDIDRFETNDFDIITPINYAGHKLYKNAIYLLLSSGDEYIKYLESKAYRKEFCDLQGAVRRGILCARPTGLELDPEHKTPNQTNLAEDCVILEKYQNSPRTIQNKFARNLIDRIIDETEQLGKNLETPKSKENLHDEQ
;
A
#
# COMPACT_ATOMS: atom_id res chain seq x y z
N MET A 1 3.41 -26.19 15.07
CA MET A 1 4.04 -24.99 15.65
C MET A 1 3.55 -23.81 14.85
N VAL A 2 2.95 -22.80 15.49
CA VAL A 2 2.35 -21.65 14.80
C VAL A 2 3.45 -20.77 14.22
N GLU A 3 3.44 -20.56 12.89
CA GLU A 3 4.37 -19.65 12.23
C GLU A 3 3.98 -18.20 12.51
N LYS A 4 4.73 -17.52 13.37
CA LYS A 4 4.49 -16.11 13.69
C LYS A 4 4.82 -15.22 12.49
N LEU A 5 3.99 -14.19 12.29
CA LEU A 5 4.22 -13.16 11.30
C LEU A 5 5.29 -12.16 11.78
N LYS A 6 6.24 -11.82 10.92
CA LYS A 6 7.18 -10.71 11.15
C LYS A 6 7.18 -9.79 9.94
N LEU A 7 7.32 -8.47 10.17
CA LEU A 7 7.35 -7.49 9.08
C LEU A 7 8.51 -7.73 8.09
N GLN A 8 9.63 -8.27 8.57
CA GLN A 8 10.79 -8.60 7.73
C GLN A 8 10.55 -9.78 6.77
N ASP A 9 9.48 -10.55 6.95
CA ASP A 9 9.17 -11.71 6.10
C ASP A 9 8.52 -11.29 4.76
N PHE A 10 8.06 -10.04 4.66
CA PHE A 10 7.41 -9.51 3.48
C PHE A 10 8.43 -9.06 2.42
N ASP A 11 8.21 -9.53 1.19
CA ASP A 11 8.88 -8.97 0.03
C ASP A 11 8.23 -7.66 -0.43
N ILE A 12 8.77 -7.06 -1.50
CA ILE A 12 8.29 -5.76 -2.01
C ILE A 12 6.83 -5.78 -2.49
N LEU A 13 6.28 -6.95 -2.87
CA LEU A 13 4.87 -7.09 -3.25
C LEU A 13 3.96 -7.37 -2.04
N GLY A 14 4.52 -7.58 -0.86
CA GLY A 14 3.79 -7.97 0.34
C GLY A 14 3.54 -9.48 0.41
N ILE A 15 4.34 -10.27 -0.31
CA ILE A 15 4.26 -11.73 -0.28
C ILE A 15 5.30 -12.25 0.71
N LEU A 16 4.92 -13.27 1.48
CA LEU A 16 5.79 -13.94 2.46
C LEU A 16 5.86 -15.44 2.20
N GLU A 17 6.85 -16.09 2.79
CA GLU A 17 6.95 -17.55 2.82
C GLU A 17 6.32 -18.16 4.08
N LEU A 18 5.62 -19.28 3.89
CA LEU A 18 5.01 -20.09 4.94
C LEU A 18 5.10 -21.59 4.64
N LYS A 19 4.90 -22.43 5.65
CA LYS A 19 4.84 -23.89 5.56
C LYS A 19 3.46 -24.44 5.89
N ASP A 20 2.76 -23.86 6.85
CA ASP A 20 1.41 -24.23 7.23
C ASP A 20 0.39 -23.66 6.24
N ILE A 21 -0.19 -24.56 5.45
CA ILE A 21 -1.16 -24.24 4.39
C ILE A 21 -2.48 -24.97 4.57
N GLN A 22 -2.74 -25.57 5.73
CA GLN A 22 -3.89 -26.43 5.93
C GLN A 22 -5.21 -25.69 5.62
N GLY A 23 -5.95 -26.17 4.61
CA GLY A 23 -7.22 -25.60 4.17
C GLY A 23 -7.10 -24.31 3.34
N ILE A 24 -5.89 -23.84 3.04
CA ILE A 24 -5.63 -22.67 2.20
C ILE A 24 -4.79 -23.00 0.96
N GLU A 25 -4.73 -24.27 0.57
CA GLU A 25 -3.89 -24.79 -0.51
C GLU A 25 -4.14 -24.05 -1.83
N LYS A 26 -5.39 -23.62 -2.09
CA LYS A 26 -5.75 -22.85 -3.30
C LYS A 26 -5.19 -21.43 -3.32
N PHE A 27 -4.80 -20.87 -2.18
CA PHE A 27 -4.39 -19.47 -2.03
C PHE A 27 -2.87 -19.25 -1.98
N VAL A 28 -2.09 -20.33 -2.07
CA VAL A 28 -0.63 -20.30 -1.96
C VAL A 28 0.04 -20.86 -3.21
N THR A 29 1.25 -20.41 -3.51
CA THR A 29 2.06 -20.94 -4.62
C THR A 29 3.23 -21.76 -4.09
N PRO A 30 3.43 -23.02 -4.50
CA PRO A 30 4.53 -23.84 -4.01
C PRO A 30 5.89 -23.35 -4.51
N ILE A 31 6.90 -23.51 -3.65
CA ILE A 31 8.34 -23.33 -3.94
C ILE A 31 8.98 -24.71 -3.92
N LYS A 32 9.73 -25.07 -4.96
CA LYS A 32 10.34 -26.39 -5.09
C LYS A 32 11.85 -26.33 -4.82
N ASP A 33 12.39 -27.41 -4.26
CA ASP A 33 13.84 -27.61 -4.15
C ASP A 33 14.43 -28.13 -5.48
N GLU A 34 15.75 -28.30 -5.53
CA GLU A 34 16.47 -28.80 -6.71
C GLU A 34 16.06 -30.24 -7.11
N GLU A 35 15.52 -31.00 -6.16
CA GLU A 35 14.99 -32.36 -6.36
C GLU A 35 13.50 -32.36 -6.78
N GLY A 36 12.88 -31.18 -6.91
CA GLY A 36 11.48 -31.00 -7.30
C GLY A 36 10.46 -31.19 -6.18
N ARG A 37 10.89 -31.35 -4.92
CA ARG A 37 10.01 -31.48 -3.75
C ARG A 37 9.59 -30.10 -3.25
N THR A 38 8.37 -29.99 -2.74
CA THR A 38 7.89 -28.73 -2.16
C THR A 38 8.61 -28.41 -0.85
N LYS A 39 9.28 -27.27 -0.81
CA LYS A 39 10.07 -26.77 0.34
C LYS A 39 9.24 -25.86 1.26
N SER A 40 8.52 -24.93 0.66
CA SER A 40 7.68 -23.91 1.30
C SER A 40 6.67 -23.39 0.29
N TYR A 41 5.86 -22.41 0.69
CA TYR A 41 4.87 -21.78 -0.16
C TYR A 41 4.96 -20.26 -0.07
N LEU A 42 4.53 -19.58 -1.12
CA LEU A 42 4.31 -18.12 -1.16
C LEU A 42 2.85 -17.83 -0.79
N SER A 43 2.64 -16.76 -0.02
CA SER A 43 1.34 -16.36 0.55
C SER A 43 0.26 -15.92 -0.45
N ARG A 44 0.54 -15.98 -1.76
CA ARG A 44 -0.42 -15.68 -2.82
C ARG A 44 -0.30 -16.67 -3.95
N SER A 45 -1.42 -16.89 -4.63
CA SER A 45 -1.53 -17.71 -5.83
C SER A 45 -2.31 -16.99 -6.93
N LYS A 46 -2.53 -17.69 -8.04
CA LYS A 46 -3.45 -17.26 -9.10
C LYS A 46 -4.83 -16.88 -8.57
N GLU A 47 -5.27 -17.51 -7.49
CA GLU A 47 -6.60 -17.28 -6.92
C GLU A 47 -6.80 -15.84 -6.42
N TYR A 48 -5.73 -15.21 -5.94
CA TYR A 48 -5.72 -13.82 -5.50
C TYR A 48 -6.00 -12.82 -6.65
N TYR A 49 -5.54 -13.18 -7.86
CA TYR A 49 -5.58 -12.32 -9.05
C TYR A 49 -6.70 -12.68 -10.03
N ASN A 50 -7.37 -13.81 -9.84
CA ASN A 50 -8.50 -14.22 -10.69
C ASN A 50 -9.62 -13.17 -10.68
N VAL A 51 -10.18 -12.97 -11.88
CA VAL A 51 -11.40 -12.18 -12.06
C VAL A 51 -12.58 -12.97 -11.53
N LYS A 52 -13.30 -12.37 -10.59
CA LYS A 52 -14.49 -12.90 -9.92
C LYS A 52 -15.60 -11.84 -9.89
N THR A 53 -16.85 -12.28 -10.01
CA THR A 53 -18.07 -11.51 -9.77
C THR A 53 -18.16 -11.08 -8.29
N MET A 54 -19.03 -10.11 -7.96
CA MET A 54 -19.22 -9.74 -6.55
C MET A 54 -19.80 -10.89 -5.73
N SER A 55 -20.66 -11.72 -6.33
CA SER A 55 -21.21 -12.92 -5.68
C SER A 55 -20.11 -13.95 -5.37
N GLU A 56 -19.21 -14.23 -6.31
CA GLU A 56 -18.08 -15.14 -6.06
C GLU A 56 -17.12 -14.58 -5.00
N LEU A 57 -16.86 -13.27 -4.99
CA LEU A 57 -16.05 -12.63 -3.95
C LEU A 57 -16.72 -12.69 -2.57
N ALA A 58 -18.03 -12.50 -2.51
CA ALA A 58 -18.80 -12.61 -1.27
C ALA A 58 -18.73 -14.03 -0.71
N ILE A 59 -19.00 -15.05 -1.53
CA ILE A 59 -18.88 -16.46 -1.15
C ILE A 59 -17.44 -16.79 -0.71
N CYS A 60 -16.44 -16.34 -1.46
CA CYS A 60 -15.04 -16.56 -1.13
C CYS A 60 -14.65 -15.97 0.23
N ARG A 61 -15.12 -14.75 0.55
CA ARG A 61 -14.89 -14.15 1.87
C ARG A 61 -15.55 -14.97 2.98
N GLU A 62 -16.80 -15.41 2.79
CA GLU A 62 -17.50 -16.25 3.77
C GLU A 62 -16.78 -17.59 3.99
N GLU A 63 -16.34 -18.27 2.92
CA GLU A 63 -15.53 -19.50 3.03
C GLU A 63 -14.25 -19.27 3.85
N LEU A 64 -13.52 -18.20 3.55
CA LEU A 64 -12.29 -17.83 4.25
C LEU A 64 -12.54 -17.51 5.73
N GLN A 65 -13.66 -16.85 6.03
CA GLN A 65 -14.08 -16.52 7.38
C GLN A 65 -14.19 -17.78 8.27
N HIS A 66 -14.72 -18.87 7.71
CA HIS A 66 -14.84 -20.15 8.42
C HIS A 66 -13.50 -20.88 8.64
N LEU A 67 -12.44 -20.50 7.92
CA LEU A 67 -11.10 -21.08 8.06
C LEU A 67 -10.21 -20.34 9.06
N LEU A 68 -10.65 -19.17 9.53
CA LEU A 68 -9.90 -18.36 10.49
C LEU A 68 -9.86 -19.01 11.87
N THR A 69 -8.70 -18.94 12.50
CA THR A 69 -8.55 -19.19 13.92
C THR A 69 -8.28 -17.86 14.64
N ARG A 70 -8.36 -17.84 15.97
CA ARG A 70 -8.02 -16.63 16.76
C ARG A 70 -6.51 -16.33 16.80
N GLU A 71 -5.68 -17.25 16.33
CA GLU A 71 -4.22 -17.16 16.44
C GLU A 71 -3.61 -16.14 15.46
N CYS A 72 -2.58 -15.42 15.90
CA CYS A 72 -1.82 -14.57 15.00
C CYS A 72 -0.71 -15.36 14.28
N SER A 73 -0.99 -15.77 13.05
CA SER A 73 -0.12 -16.64 12.26
C SER A 73 0.02 -16.20 10.79
N LYS A 74 1.07 -16.67 10.12
CA LYS A 74 1.25 -16.49 8.67
C LYS A 74 0.08 -17.08 7.87
N ARG A 75 -0.43 -18.24 8.27
CA ARG A 75 -1.61 -18.86 7.66
C ARG A 75 -2.82 -17.92 7.75
N ASN A 76 -3.10 -17.37 8.92
CA ASN A 76 -4.22 -16.44 9.09
C ASN A 76 -3.98 -15.11 8.38
N PHE A 77 -2.72 -14.68 8.20
CA PHE A 77 -2.42 -13.57 7.30
C PHE A 77 -2.88 -13.85 5.87
N VAL A 78 -2.60 -15.03 5.31
CA VAL A 78 -3.08 -15.39 3.95
C VAL A 78 -4.60 -15.32 3.87
N ILE A 79 -5.29 -15.84 4.87
CA ILE A 79 -6.76 -15.85 4.91
C ILE A 79 -7.30 -14.42 4.94
N LEU A 80 -6.83 -13.61 5.90
CA LEU A 80 -7.26 -12.22 6.06
C LEU A 80 -6.88 -11.35 4.85
N GLU A 81 -5.74 -11.60 4.22
CA GLU A 81 -5.32 -10.86 3.04
C GLU A 81 -6.26 -11.14 1.86
N ASN A 82 -6.67 -12.40 1.67
CA ASN A 82 -7.65 -12.76 0.64
C ASN A 82 -9.05 -12.21 0.97
N MET A 83 -9.48 -12.22 2.23
CA MET A 83 -10.73 -11.59 2.67
C MET A 83 -10.72 -10.08 2.38
N LEU A 84 -9.63 -9.39 2.75
CA LEU A 84 -9.45 -7.97 2.50
C LEU A 84 -9.41 -7.63 0.99
N ASN A 85 -8.86 -8.51 0.16
CA ASN A 85 -8.89 -8.39 -1.30
C ASN A 85 -10.32 -8.50 -1.84
N CYS A 86 -11.11 -9.47 -1.35
CA CYS A 86 -12.53 -9.57 -1.67
C CYS A 86 -13.31 -8.32 -1.27
N SER A 87 -13.14 -7.86 -0.03
CA SER A 87 -13.82 -6.67 0.50
C SER A 87 -13.44 -5.40 -0.25
N GLY A 88 -12.15 -5.19 -0.56
CA GLY A 88 -11.68 -4.04 -1.32
C GLY A 88 -12.29 -3.98 -2.73
N LYS A 89 -12.31 -5.12 -3.44
CA LYS A 89 -12.90 -5.22 -4.78
C LYS A 89 -14.41 -4.94 -4.78
N VAL A 90 -15.15 -5.54 -3.84
CA VAL A 90 -16.61 -5.34 -3.72
C VAL A 90 -16.95 -3.92 -3.28
N TYR A 91 -16.22 -3.36 -2.31
CA TYR A 91 -16.40 -1.97 -1.86
C TYR A 91 -16.22 -0.99 -3.01
N PHE A 92 -15.10 -1.09 -3.75
CA PHE A 92 -14.84 -0.17 -4.86
C PHE A 92 -15.93 -0.22 -5.93
N LYS A 93 -16.44 -1.41 -6.23
CA LYS A 93 -17.47 -1.56 -7.24
C LYS A 93 -18.81 -0.97 -6.83
N ASN A 94 -19.17 -1.16 -5.56
CA ASN A 94 -20.36 -0.51 -5.01
C ASN A 94 -20.18 1.01 -4.95
N PHE A 95 -18.97 1.50 -4.66
CA PHE A 95 -18.62 2.91 -4.73
C PHE A 95 -18.78 3.47 -6.15
N GLU A 96 -18.21 2.82 -7.16
CA GLU A 96 -18.35 3.22 -8.57
C GLU A 96 -19.83 3.27 -8.98
N LYS A 97 -20.61 2.23 -8.63
CA LYS A 97 -22.04 2.15 -8.92
C LYS A 97 -22.83 3.26 -8.22
N TYR A 98 -22.51 3.55 -6.96
CA TYR A 98 -23.13 4.62 -6.18
C TYR A 98 -22.90 5.98 -6.84
N ILE A 99 -21.66 6.31 -7.20
CA ILE A 99 -21.34 7.57 -7.88
C ILE A 99 -22.02 7.66 -9.25
N LYS A 100 -22.01 6.60 -10.06
CA LYS A 100 -22.70 6.58 -11.36
C LYS A 100 -24.19 6.86 -11.22
N TYR A 101 -24.85 6.28 -10.21
CA TYR A 101 -26.28 6.55 -9.96
C TYR A 101 -26.50 7.99 -9.47
N LYS A 102 -25.63 8.48 -8.59
CA LYS A 102 -25.67 9.86 -8.06
C LYS A 102 -25.60 10.88 -9.19
N VAL A 103 -24.59 10.77 -10.06
CA VAL A 103 -24.38 11.67 -11.22
C VAL A 103 -25.53 11.61 -12.23
N GLN A 104 -26.16 10.44 -12.38
CA GLN A 104 -27.32 10.27 -13.28
C GLN A 104 -28.66 10.73 -12.66
N GLY A 105 -28.66 11.26 -11.43
CA GLY A 105 -29.88 11.68 -10.73
C GLY A 105 -30.83 10.53 -10.41
N LYS A 106 -30.32 9.29 -10.33
CA LYS A 106 -31.11 8.08 -10.00
C LYS A 106 -31.25 7.92 -8.48
N ASP A 107 -32.27 7.19 -8.04
CA ASP A 107 -32.40 6.80 -6.63
C ASP A 107 -31.19 5.98 -6.19
N THR A 108 -30.47 6.48 -5.18
CA THR A 108 -29.22 5.89 -4.69
C THR A 108 -29.38 5.08 -3.40
N ARG A 109 -30.59 4.99 -2.83
CA ARG A 109 -30.81 4.35 -1.52
C ARG A 109 -30.24 2.93 -1.43
N ASN A 110 -30.56 2.09 -2.42
CA ASN A 110 -30.08 0.71 -2.47
C ASN A 110 -28.55 0.64 -2.66
N GLN A 111 -27.97 1.52 -3.47
CA GLN A 111 -26.52 1.56 -3.72
C GLN A 111 -25.77 2.02 -2.47
N LEU A 112 -26.31 2.98 -1.73
CA LEU A 112 -25.75 3.45 -0.48
C LEU A 112 -25.78 2.36 0.59
N ILE A 113 -26.87 1.60 0.72
CA ILE A 113 -26.95 0.45 1.63
C ILE A 113 -25.86 -0.57 1.30
N GLN A 114 -25.72 -0.95 0.02
CA GLN A 114 -24.69 -1.91 -0.42
C GLN A 114 -23.27 -1.37 -0.18
N LEU A 115 -23.04 -0.09 -0.43
CA LEU A 115 -21.75 0.56 -0.18
C LEU A 115 -21.39 0.51 1.32
N ILE A 116 -22.32 0.85 2.21
CA ILE A 116 -22.11 0.80 3.66
C ILE A 116 -21.84 -0.63 4.14
N GLN A 117 -22.58 -1.62 3.62
CA GLN A 117 -22.34 -3.03 3.95
C GLN A 117 -20.94 -3.50 3.54
N ALA A 118 -20.52 -3.17 2.31
CA ALA A 118 -19.18 -3.48 1.84
C ALA A 118 -18.10 -2.74 2.63
N GLN A 119 -18.36 -1.49 3.05
CA GLN A 119 -17.46 -0.70 3.86
C GLN A 119 -17.19 -1.35 5.23
N LYS A 120 -18.24 -1.85 5.90
CA LYS A 120 -18.10 -2.55 7.19
C LYS A 120 -17.18 -3.77 7.09
N CYS A 121 -17.36 -4.59 6.04
CA CYS A 121 -16.52 -5.75 5.79
C CYS A 121 -15.05 -5.34 5.53
N LEU A 122 -14.84 -4.28 4.75
CA LEU A 122 -13.51 -3.74 4.45
C LEU A 122 -12.80 -3.23 5.72
N GLU A 123 -13.51 -2.51 6.59
CA GLU A 123 -12.98 -1.99 7.85
C GLU A 123 -12.66 -3.11 8.86
N GLU A 124 -13.53 -4.13 8.95
CA GLU A 124 -13.30 -5.32 9.76
C GLU A 124 -12.05 -6.09 9.30
N ASP A 125 -11.96 -6.40 8.00
CA ASP A 125 -10.85 -7.18 7.45
C ASP A 125 -9.52 -6.41 7.62
N MET A 126 -9.54 -5.08 7.46
CA MET A 126 -8.38 -4.22 7.69
C MET A 126 -7.95 -4.19 9.16
N ARG A 127 -8.91 -4.11 10.09
CA ARG A 127 -8.63 -4.16 11.54
C ARG A 127 -7.94 -5.48 11.91
N ASN A 128 -8.38 -6.59 11.34
CA ASN A 128 -7.76 -7.91 11.58
C ASN A 128 -6.36 -8.04 10.96
N ILE A 129 -6.14 -7.47 9.77
CA ILE A 129 -4.78 -7.34 9.21
C ILE A 129 -3.87 -6.53 10.14
N LEU A 130 -4.38 -5.43 10.70
CA LEU A 130 -3.64 -4.62 11.66
C LEU A 130 -3.28 -5.37 12.94
N THR A 131 -4.21 -6.14 13.49
CA THR A 131 -3.95 -7.00 14.66
C THR A 131 -2.75 -7.91 14.40
N LEU A 132 -2.68 -8.54 13.22
CA LEU A 132 -1.56 -9.39 12.82
C LEU A 132 -0.25 -8.61 12.68
N LEU A 133 -0.26 -7.46 12.01
CA LEU A 133 0.94 -6.65 11.76
C LEU A 133 1.49 -6.03 13.05
N GLN A 134 0.64 -5.73 14.02
CA GLN A 134 1.01 -5.22 15.34
C GLN A 134 1.47 -6.32 16.31
N GLY A 135 1.16 -7.59 16.01
CA GLY A 135 1.40 -8.71 16.93
C GLY A 135 0.47 -8.73 18.15
N ASN A 136 -0.71 -8.12 18.03
CA ASN A 136 -1.73 -8.06 19.08
C ASN A 136 -2.53 -9.37 19.17
N SER A 137 -3.20 -9.60 20.30
CA SER A 137 -3.41 -10.97 20.79
C SER A 137 -4.50 -11.82 20.11
N CYS A 138 -5.55 -11.25 19.49
CA CYS A 138 -6.65 -12.06 18.96
C CYS A 138 -7.31 -11.46 17.70
N ILE A 139 -7.53 -12.31 16.68
CA ILE A 139 -8.38 -12.01 15.52
C ILE A 139 -9.85 -12.06 15.96
N GLU A 140 -10.63 -11.04 15.59
CA GLU A 140 -12.05 -10.93 15.92
C GLU A 140 -12.88 -10.76 14.67
N VAL A 141 -13.91 -11.59 14.53
CA VAL A 141 -14.71 -11.65 13.31
C VAL A 141 -16.18 -11.75 13.65
N ASP A 142 -16.98 -10.92 12.98
CA ASP A 142 -18.42 -10.88 13.04
C ASP A 142 -19.00 -11.65 11.84
N LEU A 143 -19.63 -12.78 12.13
CA LEU A 143 -20.21 -13.68 11.13
C LEU A 143 -21.45 -13.09 10.44
N ASP A 144 -22.02 -12.00 10.97
CA ASP A 144 -23.16 -11.31 10.37
C ASP A 144 -22.74 -10.28 9.31
N ASN A 145 -21.46 -9.88 9.30
CA ASN A 145 -20.92 -9.00 8.26
C ASN A 145 -20.71 -9.76 6.95
N ARG A 146 -21.64 -9.56 6.00
CA ARG A 146 -21.60 -10.18 4.68
C ARG A 146 -21.41 -9.15 3.57
N LEU A 147 -20.63 -9.52 2.56
CA LEU A 147 -20.46 -8.71 1.36
C LEU A 147 -21.73 -8.74 0.50
N PRO A 148 -22.13 -7.61 -0.10
CA PRO A 148 -23.23 -7.61 -1.07
C PRO A 148 -22.82 -8.36 -2.35
N GLY A 149 -23.71 -9.23 -2.84
CA GLY A 149 -23.53 -9.96 -4.11
C GLY A 149 -23.90 -9.14 -5.36
N GLY A 150 -23.64 -9.72 -6.54
CA GLY A 150 -24.04 -9.16 -7.83
C GLY A 150 -23.13 -9.57 -9.00
N ASP A 151 -23.65 -9.34 -10.22
CA ASP A 151 -23.10 -9.93 -11.46
C ASP A 151 -21.86 -9.22 -12.01
N LYS A 152 -21.64 -7.94 -11.64
CA LYS A 152 -20.59 -7.10 -12.22
C LYS A 152 -19.41 -6.91 -11.26
N ASN A 153 -18.38 -7.73 -11.38
CA ASN A 153 -16.97 -7.42 -11.10
C ASN A 153 -16.11 -8.53 -11.73
N SER A 154 -14.81 -8.42 -11.97
CA SER A 154 -13.79 -7.51 -11.47
C SER A 154 -12.89 -7.10 -12.62
N GLU A 155 -12.45 -5.85 -12.63
CA GLU A 155 -11.38 -5.45 -13.54
C GLU A 155 -10.17 -6.38 -13.36
N GLN A 156 -9.43 -6.65 -14.44
CA GLN A 156 -8.22 -7.47 -14.41
C GLN A 156 -7.09 -6.87 -13.55
N ARG A 157 -7.32 -5.72 -12.91
CA ARG A 157 -6.28 -4.93 -12.26
C ARG A 157 -6.18 -5.24 -10.76
N PRO A 158 -5.01 -5.67 -10.28
CA PRO A 158 -4.72 -5.72 -8.85
C PRO A 158 -4.86 -4.33 -8.22
N ILE A 159 -5.24 -4.27 -6.94
CA ILE A 159 -5.20 -3.01 -6.18
C ILE A 159 -3.74 -2.59 -6.04
N GLU A 160 -3.41 -1.32 -6.28
CA GLU A 160 -2.00 -0.89 -6.39
C GLU A 160 -1.28 -0.80 -5.03
N MET A 161 -1.94 -0.33 -3.96
CA MET A 161 -1.44 -0.40 -2.59
C MET A 161 -1.62 -1.80 -1.98
N ASP A 162 -1.06 -2.81 -2.65
CA ASP A 162 -1.30 -4.19 -2.25
C ASP A 162 -0.41 -4.67 -1.10
N ASN A 163 0.74 -4.02 -0.90
CA ASN A 163 1.67 -4.36 0.18
C ASN A 163 1.21 -3.73 1.50
N LYS A 164 0.49 -4.53 2.30
CA LYS A 164 -0.09 -4.08 3.58
C LYS A 164 0.95 -3.75 4.64
N ALA A 165 2.15 -4.34 4.56
CA ALA A 165 3.24 -4.05 5.47
C ALA A 165 3.85 -2.66 5.21
N ILE A 166 4.03 -2.26 3.94
CA ILE A 166 4.43 -0.89 3.57
C ILE A 166 3.40 0.12 4.04
N LEU A 167 2.11 -0.16 3.80
CA LEU A 167 1.02 0.72 4.23
C LEU A 167 0.97 0.88 5.75
N TYR A 168 1.12 -0.22 6.50
CA TYR A 168 1.18 -0.20 7.95
C TYR A 168 2.35 0.63 8.47
N MET A 169 3.56 0.45 7.91
CA MET A 169 4.74 1.21 8.28
C MET A 169 4.54 2.72 8.07
N PHE A 170 3.98 3.10 6.92
CA PHE A 170 3.61 4.50 6.67
C PHE A 170 2.58 5.02 7.67
N ALA A 171 1.50 4.28 7.88
CA ALA A 171 0.41 4.69 8.76
C ALA A 171 0.90 4.87 10.21
N LYS A 172 1.67 3.90 10.72
CA LYS A 172 2.30 3.94 12.05
C LYS A 172 3.19 5.18 12.23
N SER A 173 3.94 5.53 11.19
CA SER A 173 4.84 6.68 11.20
C SER A 173 4.14 8.05 11.08
N LEU A 174 2.86 8.13 10.67
CA LEU A 174 2.16 9.43 10.50
C LEU A 174 1.82 10.16 11.81
N SER A 175 1.86 9.49 12.96
CA SER A 175 1.31 9.93 14.27
C SER A 175 -0.18 10.27 14.30
N GLN A 176 -0.79 10.03 15.46
CA GLN A 176 -2.18 10.37 15.72
C GLN A 176 -2.37 11.89 15.89
N ALA A 177 -3.44 12.42 15.29
CA ALA A 177 -3.88 13.79 15.44
C ALA A 177 -4.60 13.95 16.79
N LYS A 178 -4.58 15.18 17.33
CA LYS A 178 -5.25 15.49 18.60
C LYS A 178 -6.77 15.28 18.56
N ASP A 179 -7.39 15.63 17.43
CA ASP A 179 -8.85 15.52 17.22
C ASP A 179 -9.12 14.58 16.02
N PRO A 180 -9.14 13.24 16.21
CA PRO A 180 -9.33 12.29 15.11
C PRO A 180 -10.62 12.48 14.31
N ASP A 181 -11.73 12.83 14.98
CA ASP A 181 -13.05 13.01 14.34
C ASP A 181 -13.11 14.20 13.38
N LYS A 182 -12.13 15.12 13.48
CA LYS A 182 -11.99 16.25 12.55
C LYS A 182 -11.13 15.93 11.35
N VAL A 183 -10.49 14.75 11.31
CA VAL A 183 -9.63 14.33 10.21
C VAL A 183 -10.43 13.47 9.24
N GLU A 184 -10.44 13.86 7.97
CA GLU A 184 -11.01 13.08 6.88
C GLU A 184 -9.89 12.69 5.91
N VAL A 185 -9.70 11.38 5.71
CA VAL A 185 -8.74 10.85 4.74
C VAL A 185 -9.41 10.79 3.37
N VAL A 186 -8.89 11.53 2.40
CA VAL A 186 -9.40 11.49 1.02
C VAL A 186 -8.41 10.74 0.14
N THR A 187 -8.88 9.72 -0.57
CA THR A 187 -8.06 8.92 -1.50
C THR A 187 -8.63 8.97 -2.91
N PRO A 188 -7.83 9.34 -3.93
CA PRO A 188 -8.27 9.34 -5.31
C PRO A 188 -8.20 7.93 -5.92
N GLY A 189 -9.28 7.49 -6.54
CA GLY A 189 -9.32 6.28 -7.37
C GLY A 189 -9.20 4.96 -6.60
N TYR A 190 -8.79 3.91 -7.32
CA TYR A 190 -8.73 2.53 -6.83
C TYR A 190 -7.43 2.19 -6.11
N GLY A 191 -6.30 2.80 -6.51
CA GLY A 191 -4.96 2.43 -6.03
C GLY A 191 -4.80 2.60 -4.51
N GLY A 192 -5.34 3.68 -3.95
CA GLY A 192 -5.24 4.05 -2.54
C GLY A 192 -6.36 3.52 -1.62
N ILE A 193 -7.21 2.59 -2.08
CA ILE A 193 -8.45 2.22 -1.38
C ILE A 193 -8.25 1.69 0.04
N TYR A 194 -7.07 1.12 0.33
CA TYR A 194 -6.73 0.59 1.64
C TYR A 194 -6.21 1.63 2.63
N ILE A 195 -5.81 2.83 2.18
CA ILE A 195 -5.23 3.86 3.04
C ILE A 195 -6.25 4.36 4.07
N GLY A 196 -7.47 4.67 3.61
CA GLY A 196 -8.57 5.12 4.47
C GLY A 196 -8.92 4.12 5.57
N PRO A 197 -9.28 2.86 5.24
CA PRO A 197 -9.56 1.81 6.23
C PRO A 197 -8.41 1.57 7.21
N MET A 198 -7.15 1.62 6.76
CA MET A 198 -5.98 1.47 7.64
C MET A 198 -5.93 2.58 8.69
N LEU A 199 -6.08 3.83 8.26
CA LEU A 199 -6.05 4.99 9.16
C LEU A 199 -7.30 5.08 10.05
N LYS A 200 -8.46 4.62 9.56
CA LYS A 200 -9.67 4.46 10.38
C LYS A 200 -9.44 3.47 11.52
N ALA A 201 -8.89 2.30 11.21
CA ALA A 201 -8.65 1.27 12.21
C ALA A 201 -7.52 1.63 13.19
N MET A 202 -6.48 2.36 12.75
CA MET A 202 -5.39 2.77 13.63
C MET A 202 -5.72 4.00 14.49
N TYR A 203 -6.44 4.97 13.95
CA TYR A 203 -6.58 6.29 14.57
C TYR A 203 -8.01 6.82 14.68
N GLY A 204 -8.99 6.13 14.11
CA GLY A 204 -10.39 6.54 14.11
C GLY A 204 -10.77 7.53 13.00
N TYR A 205 -9.83 7.92 12.12
CA TYR A 205 -10.09 8.90 11.06
C TYR A 205 -11.12 8.39 10.07
N ASP A 206 -12.16 9.18 9.81
CA ASP A 206 -13.08 8.90 8.73
C ASP A 206 -12.36 9.01 7.37
N TYR A 207 -12.89 8.32 6.37
CA TYR A 207 -12.33 8.35 5.04
C TYR A 207 -13.39 8.44 3.94
N THR A 208 -12.98 9.07 2.84
CA THR A 208 -13.76 9.31 1.65
C THR A 208 -12.95 8.93 0.42
N ASN A 209 -13.55 8.14 -0.46
CA ASN A 209 -12.97 7.83 -1.76
C ASN A 209 -13.50 8.82 -2.78
N LEU A 210 -12.62 9.34 -3.62
CA LEU A 210 -12.96 10.19 -4.74
C LEU A 210 -12.85 9.38 -6.03
N LEU A 211 -13.91 9.36 -6.83
CA LEU A 211 -13.91 8.71 -8.14
C LEU A 211 -13.19 9.63 -9.13
N LYS A 212 -11.86 9.61 -9.04
CA LYS A 212 -10.97 10.24 -10.01
C LYS A 212 -10.27 9.12 -10.76
N SER A 213 -10.69 8.88 -11.99
CA SER A 213 -10.21 7.72 -12.73
C SER A 213 -9.75 8.13 -14.11
N LYS A 214 -8.48 7.89 -14.43
CA LYS A 214 -8.03 7.78 -15.84
C LYS A 214 -8.48 6.46 -16.49
N TYR A 215 -9.22 5.62 -15.76
CA TYR A 215 -9.45 4.20 -16.05
C TYR A 215 -10.92 3.82 -16.20
N VAL A 216 -11.84 4.75 -15.99
CA VAL A 216 -13.21 4.61 -16.47
C VAL A 216 -13.22 5.35 -17.81
N GLU A 217 -13.46 4.67 -18.94
CA GLU A 217 -13.52 5.32 -20.27
C GLU A 217 -14.54 6.48 -20.33
N GLU A 218 -15.45 6.54 -19.37
CA GLU A 218 -16.43 7.61 -19.19
C GLU A 218 -15.97 8.75 -18.25
N ALA A 219 -14.78 8.68 -17.63
CA ALA A 219 -14.33 9.67 -16.65
C ALA A 219 -13.85 10.99 -17.26
N GLU A 220 -13.36 11.01 -18.50
CA GLU A 220 -13.19 12.27 -19.25
C GLU A 220 -14.54 12.98 -19.43
N LYS A 221 -15.66 12.25 -19.37
CA LYS A 221 -17.02 12.82 -19.37
C LYS A 221 -17.47 13.28 -17.98
N LEU A 222 -16.64 13.17 -16.95
CA LEU A 222 -16.96 13.60 -15.58
C LEU A 222 -16.17 14.84 -15.14
N ASP A 223 -15.29 15.38 -15.98
CA ASP A 223 -14.47 16.56 -15.64
C ASP A 223 -15.29 17.82 -15.35
N HIS A 224 -16.54 17.87 -15.82
CA HIS A 224 -17.49 18.96 -15.57
C HIS A 224 -18.40 18.72 -14.36
N VAL A 225 -18.32 17.53 -13.75
CA VAL A 225 -19.14 17.16 -12.59
C VAL A 225 -18.50 17.73 -11.34
N ASP A 226 -19.31 18.32 -10.46
CA ASP A 226 -18.85 18.81 -9.17
C ASP A 226 -18.19 17.67 -8.38
N VAL A 227 -17.00 17.91 -7.85
CA VAL A 227 -16.24 16.94 -7.04
C VAL A 227 -17.04 16.40 -5.86
N ARG A 228 -17.98 17.18 -5.31
CA ARG A 228 -18.93 16.74 -4.26
C ARG A 228 -19.80 15.56 -4.72
N GLU A 229 -20.06 15.46 -6.01
CA GLU A 229 -20.82 14.36 -6.62
C GLU A 229 -19.96 13.13 -6.91
N LEU A 230 -18.64 13.27 -6.85
CA LEU A 230 -17.67 12.20 -7.13
C LEU A 230 -17.12 11.53 -5.87
N THR A 231 -17.47 12.03 -4.68
CA THR A 231 -17.01 11.52 -3.38
C THR A 231 -18.00 10.54 -2.74
N SER A 232 -17.48 9.52 -2.04
CA SER A 232 -18.32 8.56 -1.29
C SER A 232 -19.05 9.16 -0.08
N SER A 233 -18.64 10.35 0.37
CA SER A 233 -19.24 11.07 1.50
C SER A 233 -19.08 12.58 1.33
N GLN A 234 -19.93 13.37 1.99
CA GLN A 234 -19.84 14.84 2.02
C GLN A 234 -18.93 15.37 3.14
N ARG A 235 -18.44 14.50 4.03
CA ARG A 235 -17.59 14.88 5.17
C ARG A 235 -16.39 15.77 4.81
N PRO A 236 -15.67 15.58 3.69
CA PRO A 236 -14.54 16.46 3.36
C PRO A 236 -14.92 17.94 3.23
N PHE A 237 -16.19 18.25 2.96
CA PHE A 237 -16.70 19.59 2.73
C PHE A 237 -17.39 20.22 3.95
N GLU A 238 -17.44 19.50 5.08
CA GLU A 238 -17.96 20.03 6.33
C GLU A 238 -16.99 21.05 6.95
N GLU A 239 -17.54 22.04 7.64
CA GLU A 239 -16.74 23.09 8.27
C GLU A 239 -15.81 22.53 9.36
N GLY A 240 -14.58 23.04 9.43
CA GLY A 240 -13.61 22.65 10.46
C GLY A 240 -12.91 21.31 10.22
N LYS A 241 -13.22 20.59 9.12
CA LYS A 241 -12.52 19.36 8.75
C LYS A 241 -11.09 19.65 8.26
N LYS A 242 -10.17 18.77 8.65
CA LYS A 242 -8.81 18.67 8.12
C LYS A 242 -8.76 17.49 7.17
N VAL A 243 -8.45 17.75 5.91
CA VAL A 243 -8.36 16.72 4.88
C VAL A 243 -6.92 16.23 4.74
N LEU A 244 -6.72 14.91 4.85
CA LEU A 244 -5.50 14.23 4.44
C LEU A 244 -5.72 13.64 3.05
N LEU A 245 -5.27 14.34 2.02
CA LEU A 245 -5.33 13.86 0.64
C LEU A 245 -4.13 12.93 0.39
N LEU A 246 -4.39 11.63 0.30
CA LEU A 246 -3.36 10.60 0.23
C LEU A 246 -3.53 9.73 -1.02
N ASP A 247 -2.42 9.48 -1.72
CA ASP A 247 -2.36 8.50 -2.81
C ASP A 247 -1.45 7.31 -2.46
N ASP A 248 -1.53 6.24 -3.24
CA ASP A 248 -0.70 5.06 -3.05
C ASP A 248 0.76 5.33 -3.47
N ASN A 249 0.96 5.96 -4.61
CA ASN A 249 2.27 6.32 -5.10
C ASN A 249 2.30 7.63 -5.90
N VAL A 250 3.46 8.31 -5.88
CA VAL A 250 3.72 9.50 -6.70
C VAL A 250 4.78 9.21 -7.76
N GLY A 251 4.37 9.30 -9.03
CA GLY A 251 5.26 9.37 -10.18
C GLY A 251 5.65 10.81 -10.54
N THR A 252 4.66 11.61 -10.95
CA THR A 252 4.82 13.03 -11.32
C THR A 252 4.12 13.99 -10.34
N GLY A 253 3.13 13.50 -9.58
CA GLY A 253 2.34 14.30 -8.65
C GLY A 253 1.08 14.96 -9.24
N ALA A 254 0.89 14.88 -10.56
CA ALA A 254 -0.21 15.58 -11.25
C ALA A 254 -1.60 15.24 -10.69
N THR A 255 -1.90 13.94 -10.51
CA THR A 255 -3.20 13.48 -10.00
C THR A 255 -3.55 14.13 -8.66
N LEU A 256 -2.58 14.18 -7.74
CA LEU A 256 -2.76 14.76 -6.41
C LEU A 256 -2.94 16.28 -6.46
N LYS A 257 -2.10 17.01 -7.23
CA LYS A 257 -2.21 18.46 -7.40
C LYS A 257 -3.57 18.89 -7.94
N GLU A 258 -3.97 18.30 -9.07
CA GLU A 258 -5.28 18.55 -9.68
C GLU A 258 -6.43 18.22 -8.71
N THR A 259 -6.30 17.16 -7.91
CA THR A 259 -7.35 16.78 -6.93
C THR A 259 -7.45 17.82 -5.83
N LYS A 260 -6.30 18.27 -5.31
CA LYS A 260 -6.22 19.33 -4.31
C LYS A 260 -6.88 20.61 -4.82
N GLU A 261 -6.52 21.06 -6.02
CA GLU A 261 -7.10 22.26 -6.63
C GLU A 261 -8.62 22.16 -6.78
N THR A 262 -9.12 21.01 -7.21
CA THR A 262 -10.57 20.79 -7.35
C THR A 262 -11.28 20.80 -5.99
N LEU A 263 -10.70 20.20 -4.95
CA LEU A 263 -11.25 20.24 -3.60
C LEU A 263 -11.23 21.67 -3.02
N GLU A 264 -10.15 22.42 -3.23
CA GLU A 264 -10.04 23.83 -2.81
C GLU A 264 -11.10 24.70 -3.50
N LYS A 265 -11.30 24.54 -4.81
CA LYS A 265 -12.38 25.23 -5.55
C LYS A 265 -13.77 24.90 -5.02
N ALA A 266 -13.96 23.69 -4.49
CA ALA A 266 -15.21 23.26 -3.87
C ALA A 266 -15.35 23.69 -2.39
N GLY A 267 -14.40 24.46 -1.85
CA GLY A 267 -14.45 25.06 -0.52
C GLY A 267 -13.69 24.30 0.58
N VAL A 268 -12.87 23.30 0.23
CA VAL A 268 -12.04 22.58 1.21
C VAL A 268 -10.73 23.34 1.45
N ASN A 269 -10.63 24.01 2.60
CA ASN A 269 -9.53 24.96 2.85
C ASN A 269 -8.32 24.38 3.60
N ASN A 270 -8.45 23.22 4.25
CA ASN A 270 -7.38 22.64 5.09
C ASN A 270 -6.97 21.26 4.57
N ILE A 271 -6.17 21.26 3.50
CA ILE A 271 -5.70 20.03 2.85
C ILE A 271 -4.21 19.84 3.13
N LYS A 272 -3.86 18.64 3.63
CA LYS A 272 -2.48 18.12 3.66
C LYS A 272 -2.36 17.01 2.64
N MET A 273 -1.40 17.14 1.73
CA MET A 273 -1.27 16.26 0.57
C MET A 273 0.01 15.43 0.59
N GLY A 274 -0.08 14.17 0.19
CA GLY A 274 1.08 13.32 -0.06
C GLY A 274 0.74 11.90 -0.46
N ALA A 275 1.71 10.99 -0.36
CA ALA A 275 1.54 9.60 -0.75
C ALA A 275 2.36 8.65 0.11
N VAL A 276 2.00 7.36 0.06
CA VAL A 276 2.71 6.29 0.77
C VAL A 276 4.09 6.06 0.15
N GLN A 277 4.18 6.00 -1.18
CA GLN A 277 5.43 5.77 -1.91
C GLN A 277 5.74 6.88 -2.91
N PHE A 278 7.02 7.13 -3.15
CA PHE A 278 7.47 8.07 -4.18
C PHE A 278 8.40 7.36 -5.17
N ASN A 279 8.31 7.68 -6.46
CA ASN A 279 9.17 7.10 -7.47
C ASN A 279 10.53 7.82 -7.51
N TRP A 280 11.32 7.65 -6.44
CA TRP A 280 12.64 8.26 -6.30
C TRP A 280 13.61 7.84 -7.42
N ARG A 281 13.45 6.63 -7.98
CA ARG A 281 14.21 6.22 -9.16
C ARG A 281 13.94 7.12 -10.37
N ASN A 282 12.68 7.41 -10.67
CA ASN A 282 12.37 8.37 -11.74
C ASN A 282 12.77 9.79 -11.34
N TYR A 283 12.70 10.13 -10.04
CA TYR A 283 13.19 11.41 -9.55
C TYR A 283 14.65 11.63 -9.94
N TYR A 284 15.53 10.66 -9.65
CA TYR A 284 16.92 10.67 -10.09
C TYR A 284 17.05 10.73 -11.62
N ARG A 285 16.46 9.77 -12.35
CA ARG A 285 16.65 9.63 -13.80
C ARG A 285 16.18 10.84 -14.60
N VAL A 286 15.12 11.51 -14.15
CA VAL A 286 14.66 12.75 -14.80
C VAL A 286 15.59 13.91 -14.46
N SER A 287 16.10 13.97 -13.22
CA SER A 287 17.04 15.02 -12.77
C SER A 287 18.32 15.08 -13.61
N VAL A 288 18.83 13.91 -14.02
CA VAL A 288 20.07 13.77 -14.81
C VAL A 288 19.84 13.67 -16.32
N GLY A 289 18.58 13.64 -16.78
CA GLY A 289 18.23 13.56 -18.20
C GLY A 289 18.23 12.16 -18.82
N ASP A 290 18.41 11.10 -18.03
CA ASP A 290 18.25 9.69 -18.43
C ASP A 290 16.80 9.34 -18.80
N LYS A 291 15.85 10.16 -18.35
CA LYS A 291 14.44 10.04 -18.65
C LYS A 291 13.85 11.40 -19.00
N LYS A 292 13.25 11.51 -20.18
CA LYS A 292 12.80 12.80 -20.79
C LYS A 292 11.32 12.83 -21.14
N ASP A 293 10.64 11.68 -21.07
CA ASP A 293 9.22 11.49 -21.42
C ASP A 293 8.24 11.94 -20.32
N ILE A 294 8.75 12.25 -19.13
CA ILE A 294 7.95 12.69 -17.98
C ILE A 294 8.69 13.78 -17.21
N ASP A 295 7.94 14.56 -16.45
CA ASP A 295 8.49 15.43 -15.43
C ASP A 295 8.68 14.71 -14.09
N ARG A 296 9.64 15.22 -13.33
CA ARG A 296 9.88 14.88 -11.94
C ARG A 296 8.85 15.57 -11.04
N PHE A 297 8.43 14.91 -9.96
CA PHE A 297 7.64 15.58 -8.91
C PHE A 297 8.51 16.57 -8.13
N GLU A 298 7.96 17.70 -7.68
CA GLU A 298 8.70 18.63 -6.82
C GLU A 298 8.32 18.42 -5.36
N THR A 299 9.33 18.28 -4.49
CA THR A 299 9.12 17.93 -3.08
C THR A 299 8.33 19.01 -2.32
N ASN A 300 8.49 20.28 -2.69
CA ASN A 300 7.77 21.39 -2.05
C ASN A 300 6.25 21.38 -2.30
N ASP A 301 5.77 20.59 -3.26
CA ASP A 301 4.34 20.46 -3.51
C ASP A 301 3.61 19.64 -2.44
N PHE A 302 4.34 18.84 -1.66
CA PHE A 302 3.78 17.85 -0.76
C PHE A 302 4.03 18.21 0.70
N ASP A 303 2.99 18.04 1.52
CA ASP A 303 3.11 18.16 2.98
C ASP A 303 3.62 16.86 3.62
N ILE A 304 3.35 15.73 2.96
CA ILE A 304 3.65 14.38 3.44
C ILE A 304 4.52 13.72 2.37
N ILE A 305 5.78 13.46 2.72
CA ILE A 305 6.79 12.85 1.84
C ILE A 305 7.40 11.67 2.58
N THR A 306 7.63 10.56 1.88
CA THR A 306 8.24 9.36 2.45
C THR A 306 9.50 8.99 1.68
N PRO A 307 10.49 8.37 2.32
CA PRO A 307 11.66 7.84 1.63
C PRO A 307 11.35 6.49 0.94
N ILE A 308 10.10 6.02 0.96
CA ILE A 308 9.74 4.69 0.47
C ILE A 308 9.68 4.72 -1.06
N ASN A 309 10.63 4.06 -1.72
CA ASN A 309 10.67 4.02 -3.17
C ASN A 309 9.61 3.09 -3.77
N TYR A 310 8.81 3.62 -4.70
CA TYR A 310 7.94 2.84 -5.57
C TYR A 310 8.78 2.08 -6.62
N ALA A 311 8.70 0.75 -6.65
CA ALA A 311 9.52 -0.10 -7.53
C ALA A 311 9.14 0.02 -9.01
N GLY A 312 7.90 0.42 -9.32
CA GLY A 312 7.38 0.60 -10.67
C GLY A 312 6.49 -0.55 -11.14
N HIS A 313 5.39 -0.19 -11.82
CA HIS A 313 4.38 -1.12 -12.33
C HIS A 313 4.94 -2.27 -13.19
N LYS A 314 6.01 -2.04 -13.97
CA LYS A 314 6.61 -3.09 -14.81
C LYS A 314 7.22 -4.22 -13.98
N LEU A 315 7.85 -3.87 -12.85
CA LEU A 315 8.42 -4.87 -11.95
C LEU A 315 7.31 -5.70 -11.32
N TYR A 316 6.28 -5.04 -10.77
CA TYR A 316 5.15 -5.73 -10.16
C TYR A 316 4.41 -6.62 -11.14
N LYS A 317 4.13 -6.13 -12.36
CA LYS A 317 3.43 -6.91 -13.40
C LYS A 317 4.20 -8.18 -13.77
N ASN A 318 5.52 -8.06 -13.97
CA ASN A 318 6.34 -9.21 -14.34
C ASN A 318 6.51 -10.19 -13.17
N ALA A 319 6.68 -9.68 -11.94
CA ALA A 319 6.73 -10.53 -10.75
C ALA A 319 5.42 -11.33 -10.60
N ILE A 320 4.27 -10.66 -10.68
CA ILE A 320 2.95 -11.34 -10.63
C ILE A 320 2.85 -12.36 -11.75
N TYR A 321 3.20 -12.02 -12.99
CA TYR A 321 3.16 -12.97 -14.10
C TYR A 321 3.95 -14.25 -13.81
N LEU A 322 5.16 -14.14 -13.27
CA LEU A 322 5.98 -15.30 -12.90
C LEU A 322 5.41 -16.06 -11.71
N LEU A 323 4.86 -15.37 -10.70
CA LEU A 323 4.19 -15.99 -9.56
C LEU A 323 3.01 -16.89 -9.99
N LEU A 324 2.28 -16.49 -11.04
CA LEU A 324 1.18 -17.29 -11.59
C LEU A 324 1.65 -18.59 -12.25
N SER A 325 2.93 -18.69 -12.61
CA SER A 325 3.53 -19.83 -13.28
C SER A 325 4.37 -20.69 -12.33
N SER A 326 5.23 -20.07 -11.52
CA SER A 326 6.17 -20.76 -10.62
C SER A 326 6.64 -19.86 -9.49
N GLY A 327 6.56 -20.36 -8.25
CA GLY A 327 7.13 -19.67 -7.08
C GLY A 327 8.65 -19.52 -7.18
N ASP A 328 9.33 -20.47 -7.82
CA ASP A 328 10.79 -20.44 -7.96
C ASP A 328 11.23 -19.36 -8.96
N GLU A 329 10.50 -19.21 -10.07
CA GLU A 329 10.77 -18.15 -11.07
C GLU A 329 10.49 -16.76 -10.51
N TYR A 330 9.44 -16.63 -9.69
CA TYR A 330 9.13 -15.41 -8.96
C TYR A 330 10.29 -14.98 -8.06
N ILE A 331 10.79 -15.89 -7.23
CA ILE A 331 11.91 -15.62 -6.31
C ILE A 331 13.17 -15.23 -7.10
N LYS A 332 13.56 -16.03 -8.10
CA LYS A 332 14.73 -15.76 -8.95
C LYS A 332 14.62 -14.41 -9.65
N TYR A 333 13.44 -14.03 -10.11
CA TYR A 333 13.22 -12.72 -10.72
C TYR A 333 13.45 -11.58 -9.73
N LEU A 334 12.87 -11.64 -8.53
CA LEU A 334 13.06 -10.62 -7.51
C LEU A 334 14.53 -10.50 -7.10
N GLU A 335 15.22 -11.61 -6.90
CA GLU A 335 16.66 -11.65 -6.64
C GLU A 335 17.46 -11.02 -7.79
N SER A 336 17.11 -11.29 -9.05
CA SER A 336 17.75 -10.65 -10.20
C SER A 336 17.58 -9.12 -10.23
N LYS A 337 16.59 -8.58 -9.51
CA LYS A 337 16.32 -7.15 -9.37
C LYS A 337 16.79 -6.58 -8.02
N ALA A 338 17.60 -7.34 -7.28
CA ALA A 338 18.11 -6.99 -5.96
C ALA A 338 17.03 -6.77 -4.88
N TYR A 339 15.96 -7.55 -4.97
CA TYR A 339 14.99 -7.76 -3.89
C TYR A 339 15.24 -9.13 -3.25
N ARG A 340 14.76 -9.35 -2.03
CA ARG A 340 14.96 -10.61 -1.27
C ARG A 340 16.45 -11.01 -1.15
N LYS A 341 17.33 -10.04 -0.91
CA LYS A 341 18.79 -10.24 -0.78
C LYS A 341 19.30 -9.85 0.60
N GLU A 342 20.21 -8.88 0.66
CA GLU A 342 21.03 -8.51 1.82
C GLU A 342 20.21 -7.89 2.96
N PHE A 343 19.08 -7.26 2.63
CA PHE A 343 18.16 -6.63 3.56
C PHE A 343 16.72 -7.05 3.25
N CYS A 344 15.84 -6.97 4.25
CA CYS A 344 14.41 -7.17 4.00
C CYS A 344 13.88 -6.08 3.06
N ASP A 345 12.87 -6.42 2.25
CA ASP A 345 12.47 -5.53 1.16
C ASP A 345 11.82 -4.23 1.63
N LEU A 346 11.24 -4.21 2.84
CA LEU A 346 10.74 -2.99 3.47
C LEU A 346 11.87 -1.99 3.74
N GLN A 347 12.96 -2.45 4.35
CA GLN A 347 14.18 -1.65 4.54
C GLN A 347 14.77 -1.25 3.19
N GLY A 348 14.86 -2.19 2.25
CA GLY A 348 15.33 -1.92 0.90
C GLY A 348 14.53 -0.85 0.17
N ALA A 349 13.22 -0.77 0.38
CA ALA A 349 12.38 0.25 -0.23
C ALA A 349 12.75 1.67 0.25
N VAL A 350 13.03 1.83 1.55
CA VAL A 350 13.47 3.11 2.14
C VAL A 350 14.88 3.46 1.68
N ARG A 351 15.83 2.52 1.79
CA ARG A 351 17.21 2.74 1.36
C ARG A 351 17.30 3.12 -0.11
N ARG A 352 16.56 2.45 -1.00
CA ARG A 352 16.49 2.81 -2.43
C ARG A 352 16.03 4.25 -2.65
N GLY A 353 15.08 4.75 -1.86
CA GLY A 353 14.61 6.13 -1.99
C GLY A 353 15.70 7.14 -1.63
N ILE A 354 16.36 6.93 -0.49
CA ILE A 354 17.48 7.74 -0.01
C ILE A 354 18.62 7.75 -1.02
N LEU A 355 19.04 6.57 -1.49
CA LEU A 355 20.13 6.41 -2.44
C LEU A 355 19.82 7.00 -3.83
N CYS A 356 18.55 7.06 -4.24
CA CYS A 356 18.17 7.75 -5.48
C CYS A 356 18.09 9.27 -5.30
N ALA A 357 17.71 9.77 -4.13
CA ALA A 357 17.63 11.21 -3.87
C ALA A 357 19.02 11.85 -3.74
N ARG A 358 19.96 11.18 -3.04
CA ARG A 358 21.28 11.73 -2.69
C ARG A 358 22.09 12.28 -3.88
N PRO A 359 22.24 11.57 -5.03
CA PRO A 359 22.97 12.09 -6.19
C PRO A 359 22.37 13.34 -6.82
N THR A 360 21.10 13.65 -6.53
CA THR A 360 20.45 14.87 -7.01
C THR A 360 20.72 16.09 -6.12
N GLY A 361 21.48 15.92 -5.04
CA GLY A 361 21.75 16.93 -4.02
C GLY A 361 20.64 17.07 -2.97
N LEU A 362 19.59 16.23 -3.02
CA LEU A 362 18.53 16.18 -2.02
C LEU A 362 18.89 15.19 -0.92
N GLU A 363 19.14 15.70 0.29
CA GLU A 363 19.39 14.89 1.48
C GLU A 363 18.08 14.51 2.17
N LEU A 364 17.84 13.19 2.28
CA LEU A 364 16.70 12.59 2.99
C LEU A 364 17.14 11.96 4.33
N ASP A 365 18.42 11.67 4.51
CA ASP A 365 18.99 11.00 5.68
C ASP A 365 20.25 11.74 6.15
N PRO A 366 20.09 12.93 6.75
CA PRO A 366 21.20 13.79 7.12
C PRO A 366 22.09 13.20 8.23
N GLU A 367 21.57 12.25 9.01
CA GLU A 367 22.33 11.52 10.03
C GLU A 367 23.13 10.34 9.44
N HIS A 368 23.01 10.11 8.13
CA HIS A 368 23.71 9.06 7.39
C HIS A 368 23.52 7.66 8.01
N LYS A 369 22.31 7.38 8.52
CA LYS A 369 21.94 6.07 9.08
C LYS A 369 21.98 4.98 8.01
N THR A 370 21.71 5.34 6.76
CA THR A 370 21.72 4.48 5.58
C THR A 370 23.11 4.46 4.95
N PRO A 371 23.80 3.29 4.96
CA PRO A 371 25.12 3.16 4.34
C PRO A 371 25.09 3.55 2.86
N ASN A 372 26.14 4.21 2.41
CA ASN A 372 26.28 4.64 1.02
C ASN A 372 26.80 3.49 0.15
N GLN A 373 25.89 2.61 -0.30
CA GLN A 373 26.20 1.43 -1.13
C GLN A 373 25.47 1.49 -2.48
N THR A 374 25.55 2.64 -3.15
CA THR A 374 24.86 2.88 -4.42
C THR A 374 25.82 2.75 -5.61
N ASN A 375 25.34 2.13 -6.69
CA ASN A 375 26.01 2.11 -8.00
C ASN A 375 25.66 3.34 -8.86
N LEU A 376 24.88 4.29 -8.34
CA LEU A 376 24.55 5.54 -9.02
C LEU A 376 25.73 6.50 -8.90
N ALA A 377 26.03 7.22 -9.98
CA ALA A 377 27.13 8.19 -9.99
C ALA A 377 26.81 9.36 -9.04
N GLU A 378 27.72 9.68 -8.13
CA GLU A 378 27.53 10.74 -7.14
C GLU A 378 27.79 12.14 -7.71
N ASP A 379 28.61 12.23 -8.76
CA ASP A 379 28.96 13.48 -9.47
C ASP A 379 28.10 13.69 -10.74
N CYS A 380 26.80 13.39 -10.65
CA CYS A 380 25.91 13.57 -11.78
C CYS A 380 25.67 15.05 -12.11
N VAL A 381 25.73 15.41 -13.41
CA VAL A 381 25.32 16.74 -13.87
C VAL A 381 23.79 16.83 -13.86
N ILE A 382 23.26 17.63 -12.94
CA ILE A 382 21.83 17.91 -12.86
C ILE A 382 21.41 18.87 -13.97
N LEU A 383 20.32 18.54 -14.66
CA LEU A 383 19.73 19.40 -15.69
C LEU A 383 19.43 20.80 -15.12
N GLU A 384 19.69 21.84 -15.92
CA GLU A 384 19.55 23.25 -15.54
C GLU A 384 18.22 23.55 -14.84
N LYS A 385 17.10 23.01 -15.36
CA LYS A 385 15.76 23.19 -14.79
C LYS A 385 15.59 22.68 -13.34
N TYR A 386 16.50 21.84 -12.85
CA TYR A 386 16.45 21.23 -11.51
C TYR A 386 17.62 21.65 -10.61
N GLN A 387 18.57 22.46 -11.08
CA GLN A 387 19.74 22.85 -10.30
C GLN A 387 19.38 23.67 -9.05
N ASN A 388 18.28 24.41 -9.10
CA ASN A 388 17.79 25.24 -7.99
C ASN A 388 16.81 24.51 -7.07
N SER A 389 16.66 23.19 -7.21
CA SER A 389 15.76 22.43 -6.35
C SER A 389 16.25 22.39 -4.89
N PRO A 390 15.35 22.20 -3.92
CA PRO A 390 15.72 22.14 -2.50
C PRO A 390 16.73 21.02 -2.24
N ARG A 391 17.78 21.34 -1.47
CA ARG A 391 18.75 20.34 -1.00
C ARG A 391 18.28 19.54 0.20
N THR A 392 17.23 20.01 0.88
CA THR A 392 16.63 19.36 2.05
C THR A 392 15.12 19.51 2.00
N ILE A 393 14.40 18.60 2.66
CA ILE A 393 12.97 18.72 2.87
C ILE A 393 12.66 19.92 3.78
N GLN A 394 11.94 20.91 3.25
CA GLN A 394 11.65 22.17 3.95
C GLN A 394 10.55 22.01 5.00
N ASN A 395 9.56 21.16 4.72
CA ASN A 395 8.45 20.91 5.63
C ASN A 395 8.92 20.09 6.85
N LYS A 396 8.82 20.69 8.05
CA LYS A 396 9.24 20.04 9.31
C LYS A 396 8.45 18.76 9.61
N PHE A 397 7.15 18.71 9.29
CA PHE A 397 6.35 17.51 9.48
C PHE A 397 6.87 16.36 8.58
N ALA A 398 7.12 16.66 7.30
CA ALA A 398 7.66 15.68 6.36
C ALA A 398 9.05 15.18 6.78
N ARG A 399 9.93 16.06 7.27
CA ARG A 399 11.25 15.66 7.79
C ARG A 399 11.12 14.69 8.97
N ASN A 400 10.33 15.03 9.98
CA ASN A 400 10.08 14.17 11.13
C ASN A 400 9.43 12.82 10.73
N LEU A 401 8.62 12.82 9.66
CA LEU A 401 8.04 11.59 9.12
C LEU A 401 9.11 10.71 8.49
N ILE A 402 9.99 11.29 7.66
CA ILE A 402 11.12 10.59 7.04
C ILE A 402 12.03 9.99 8.11
N ASP A 403 12.42 10.77 9.12
CA ASP A 403 13.29 10.31 10.21
C ASP A 403 12.69 9.10 10.94
N ARG A 404 11.39 9.16 11.26
CA ARG A 404 10.68 8.02 11.91
C ARG A 404 10.65 6.78 11.03
N ILE A 405 10.38 6.93 9.72
CA ILE A 405 10.36 5.78 8.79
C ILE A 405 11.76 5.15 8.70
N ILE A 406 12.82 5.97 8.65
CA ILE A 406 14.21 5.49 8.65
C ILE A 406 14.50 4.73 9.95
N ASP A 407 14.18 5.31 11.11
CA ASP A 407 14.42 4.67 12.41
C ASP A 407 13.66 3.34 12.55
N GLU A 408 12.39 3.30 12.16
CA GLU A 408 11.58 2.07 12.20
C GLU A 408 12.14 0.98 11.28
N THR A 409 12.59 1.35 10.07
CA THR A 409 13.12 0.37 9.12
C THR A 409 14.51 -0.14 9.45
N GLU A 410 15.39 0.70 10.01
CA GLU A 410 16.71 0.26 10.46
C GLU A 410 16.61 -0.66 11.69
N GLN A 411 15.59 -0.48 12.54
CA GLN A 411 15.29 -1.44 13.62
C GLN A 411 14.83 -2.81 13.08
N LEU A 412 14.10 -2.87 11.96
CA LEU A 412 13.77 -4.14 11.30
C LEU A 412 15.04 -4.88 10.86
N GLY A 413 16.03 -4.16 10.34
CA GLY A 413 17.31 -4.71 9.91
C GLY A 413 18.13 -5.30 11.06
N LYS A 414 18.19 -4.63 12.21
CA LYS A 414 18.95 -5.11 13.39
C LYS A 414 18.42 -6.43 13.96
N ASN A 415 17.13 -6.70 13.80
CA ASN A 415 16.53 -7.97 14.21
C ASN A 415 16.92 -9.15 13.30
N LEU A 416 17.63 -8.92 12.20
CA LEU A 416 18.25 -9.94 11.36
C LEU A 416 19.66 -10.32 11.84
N GLU A 417 20.35 -9.45 12.60
CA GLU A 417 21.74 -9.66 13.05
C GLU A 417 21.90 -10.60 14.27
N THR A 418 20.89 -11.40 14.63
CA THR A 418 21.08 -12.49 15.59
C THR A 418 20.78 -13.87 15.02
N PRO A 419 21.74 -14.48 14.29
CA PRO A 419 22.14 -15.82 14.63
C PRO A 419 23.12 -15.74 15.81
N LYS A 420 22.71 -16.15 17.01
CA LYS A 420 23.69 -16.61 18.00
C LYS A 420 24.38 -17.84 17.41
N SER A 421 25.41 -17.63 16.61
CA SER A 421 26.38 -18.65 16.27
C SER A 421 27.55 -18.51 17.22
N LYS A 422 27.72 -19.54 18.05
CA LYS A 422 28.88 -19.86 18.87
C LYS A 422 29.24 -18.86 19.99
N GLU A 423 28.72 -19.14 21.18
CA GLU A 423 29.62 -19.16 22.34
C GLU A 423 29.93 -20.61 22.65
N ASN A 424 31.23 -20.89 22.64
CA ASN A 424 31.84 -22.12 23.10
C ASN A 424 31.46 -22.36 24.56
N LEU A 425 31.01 -23.57 24.88
CA LEU A 425 31.42 -24.21 26.11
C LEU A 425 32.11 -25.51 25.72
N HIS A 426 33.43 -25.38 25.63
CA HIS A 426 34.38 -26.44 25.91
C HIS A 426 34.12 -26.98 27.32
N ASP A 427 34.36 -28.28 27.43
CA ASP A 427 34.89 -29.01 28.58
C ASP A 427 34.13 -28.91 29.91
N GLU A 428 33.43 -30.00 30.25
CA GLU A 428 33.75 -30.72 31.49
C GLU A 428 33.36 -32.20 31.34
N GLN A 429 34.31 -33.05 31.75
CA GLN A 429 34.29 -34.52 31.76
C GLN A 429 33.35 -35.06 32.83
#